data_AF-A0A7S2QY99-F1
#
_entry.id   AF-A0A7S2QY99-F1
#
_cell.length_a   1.000
_cell.length_b   1.000
_cell.length_c   1.000
_cell.angle_alpha   90.00
_cell.angle_beta   90.00
_cell.angle_gamma   90.00
#
_symmetry.space_group_name_H-M   'P 1'
#
loop_
_entity.id
_entity.type
_entity.pdbx_description
1 polymer ?
#
loop_
_entity_poly.entity_id
_entity_poly.type
_entity_poly.pdbx_seq_one_letter_code
_entity_poly.pdbx_strand_id
1 'polypeptide(L)'
;AKAGVPVFAWKGETEEEYEWCIEQSLKFSEGRGPNILLDDGGDLTNMVHDKYPDMIKDIVGVSEETTTGVHNLYKRFKVGTLKLPCINVNDSVTKSKFDNLYGCRESLLDGIKRATDVMIAGKVAVVAGYGDVGKGSAAALKAAGARVIVSEIDP
;
A
#
# COMPACT_ATOMS: atom_id res chain seq x y z
N ALA A 1 -17.42 -14.01 -3.95
CA ALA A 1 -18.14 -12.82 -4.44
C ALA A 1 -19.23 -13.19 -5.45
N LYS A 2 -20.18 -12.28 -5.75
CA LYS A 2 -21.29 -12.52 -6.71
C LYS A 2 -20.83 -12.94 -8.11
N ALA A 3 -19.63 -12.54 -8.51
CA ALA A 3 -19.03 -12.87 -9.81
C ALA A 3 -18.24 -14.19 -9.83
N GLY A 4 -18.28 -15.01 -8.78
CA GLY A 4 -17.56 -16.29 -8.72
C GLY A 4 -16.07 -16.17 -8.39
N VAL A 5 -15.55 -14.95 -8.17
CA VAL A 5 -14.17 -14.74 -7.69
C VAL A 5 -14.12 -14.95 -6.16
N PRO A 6 -13.19 -15.78 -5.65
CA PRO A 6 -12.90 -15.87 -4.22
C PRO A 6 -12.38 -14.52 -3.70
N VAL A 7 -13.03 -13.97 -2.69
CA VAL A 7 -12.66 -12.70 -2.06
C VAL A 7 -12.83 -12.87 -0.56
N PHE A 8 -11.76 -12.60 0.18
CA PHE A 8 -11.69 -12.67 1.63
C PHE A 8 -11.29 -11.28 2.12
N ALA A 9 -12.28 -10.42 2.30
CA ALA A 9 -12.07 -9.05 2.79
C ALA A 9 -13.39 -8.46 3.26
N TRP A 10 -13.39 -7.72 4.36
CA TRP A 10 -14.49 -6.87 4.79
C TRP A 10 -13.98 -5.69 5.61
N LYS A 11 -14.77 -4.62 5.66
CA LYS A 11 -14.41 -3.45 6.46
C LYS A 11 -14.58 -3.76 7.95
N GLY A 12 -13.52 -3.54 8.73
CA GLY A 12 -13.54 -3.71 10.18
C GLY A 12 -13.15 -5.11 10.65
N GLU A 13 -12.33 -5.82 9.87
CA GLU A 13 -11.71 -7.08 10.28
C GLU A 13 -10.71 -6.88 11.44
N THR A 14 -10.50 -7.94 12.21
CA THR A 14 -9.43 -8.04 13.23
C THR A 14 -8.10 -8.41 12.57
N GLU A 15 -6.98 -8.27 13.30
CA GLU A 15 -5.66 -8.67 12.79
C GLU A 15 -5.60 -10.18 12.46
N GLU A 16 -6.24 -11.03 13.26
CA GLU A 16 -6.30 -12.47 13.00
C GLU A 16 -7.11 -12.77 11.72
N GLU A 17 -8.21 -12.06 11.50
CA GLU A 17 -9.02 -12.18 10.28
C GLU A 17 -8.26 -11.70 9.04
N TYR A 18 -7.51 -10.59 9.16
CA TYR A 18 -6.65 -10.07 8.10
C TYR A 18 -5.59 -11.10 7.66
N GLU A 19 -4.84 -11.66 8.62
CA GLU A 19 -3.86 -12.70 8.31
C GLU A 19 -4.52 -13.93 7.69
N TRP A 20 -5.69 -14.34 8.22
CA TRP A 20 -6.45 -15.45 7.67
C TRP A 20 -6.89 -15.20 6.22
N CYS A 21 -7.31 -13.97 5.90
CA CYS A 21 -7.73 -13.55 4.55
C CYS A 21 -6.58 -13.69 3.54
N ILE A 22 -5.37 -13.22 3.88
CA ILE A 22 -4.18 -13.39 3.05
C ILE A 22 -3.89 -14.88 2.88
N GLU A 23 -3.96 -15.67 3.94
CA GLU A 23 -3.69 -17.10 3.86
C GLU A 23 -4.69 -17.83 2.95
N GLN A 24 -5.98 -17.46 2.98
CA GLN A 24 -6.98 -18.05 2.08
C GLN A 24 -6.68 -17.72 0.61
N SER A 25 -6.09 -16.55 0.33
CA SER A 25 -5.71 -16.17 -1.03
C SER A 25 -4.63 -17.09 -1.65
N LEU A 26 -3.87 -17.81 -0.82
CA LEU A 26 -2.86 -18.77 -1.25
C LEU A 26 -3.44 -20.17 -1.56
N LYS A 27 -4.69 -20.44 -1.19
CA LYS A 27 -5.34 -21.76 -1.28
C LYS A 27 -6.21 -21.85 -2.54
N PHE A 28 -5.69 -22.53 -3.56
CA PHE A 28 -6.45 -22.79 -4.79
C PHE A 28 -7.03 -24.21 -4.80
N SER A 29 -8.00 -24.45 -5.68
CA SER A 29 -8.59 -25.77 -5.88
C SER A 29 -7.53 -26.80 -6.30
N GLU A 30 -7.77 -28.06 -5.96
CA GLU A 30 -6.94 -29.20 -6.38
C GLU A 30 -5.50 -29.17 -5.83
N GLY A 31 -5.29 -28.54 -4.66
CA GLY A 31 -3.98 -28.51 -4.01
C GLY A 31 -2.94 -27.64 -4.72
N ARG A 32 -3.38 -26.78 -5.63
CA ARG A 32 -2.52 -25.79 -6.29
C ARG A 32 -2.34 -24.54 -5.42
N GLY A 33 -1.25 -23.82 -5.66
CA GLY A 33 -0.99 -22.50 -5.12
C GLY A 33 -0.94 -21.43 -6.23
N PRO A 34 -0.77 -20.15 -5.87
CA PRO A 34 -0.56 -19.10 -6.85
C PRO A 34 0.75 -19.30 -7.59
N ASN A 35 0.81 -18.79 -8.83
CA ASN A 35 2.04 -18.72 -9.61
C ASN A 35 2.50 -17.29 -9.90
N ILE A 36 1.71 -16.28 -9.54
CA ILE A 36 2.03 -14.85 -9.62
C ILE A 36 1.51 -14.21 -8.34
N LEU A 37 2.29 -13.29 -7.77
CA LEU A 37 1.84 -12.44 -6.68
C LEU A 37 1.63 -11.01 -7.18
N LEU A 38 0.57 -10.37 -6.71
CA LEU A 38 0.33 -8.94 -6.87
C LEU A 38 0.16 -8.40 -5.46
N ASP A 39 1.06 -7.51 -5.05
CA ASP A 39 1.21 -7.08 -3.67
C ASP A 39 1.17 -5.55 -3.53
N ASP A 40 0.61 -5.10 -2.42
CA ASP A 40 0.46 -3.71 -2.02
C ASP A 40 0.80 -3.64 -0.52
N GLY A 41 2.04 -3.26 -0.22
CA GLY A 41 2.54 -3.13 1.15
C GLY A 41 3.57 -4.20 1.53
N GLY A 42 3.55 -5.36 0.87
CA GLY A 42 4.55 -6.41 1.00
C GLY A 42 4.15 -7.58 1.92
N ASP A 43 2.95 -7.58 2.49
CA ASP A 43 2.52 -8.58 3.47
C ASP A 43 2.24 -9.94 2.85
N LEU A 44 1.67 -9.98 1.64
CA LEU A 44 1.50 -11.23 0.89
C LEU A 44 2.88 -11.84 0.56
N THR A 45 3.82 -11.01 0.10
CA THR A 45 5.18 -11.44 -0.20
C THR A 45 5.89 -11.94 1.06
N ASN A 46 5.74 -11.27 2.19
CA ASN A 46 6.30 -11.70 3.47
C ASN A 46 5.72 -13.04 3.91
N MET A 47 4.41 -13.22 3.82
CA MET A 47 3.75 -14.47 4.18
C MET A 47 4.27 -15.64 3.34
N VAL A 48 4.41 -15.46 2.02
CA VAL A 48 4.99 -16.49 1.14
C VAL A 48 6.45 -16.79 1.49
N HIS A 49 7.28 -15.76 1.73
CA HIS A 49 8.69 -15.98 2.02
C HIS A 49 8.95 -16.61 3.40
N ASP A 50 8.15 -16.24 4.40
CA ASP A 50 8.45 -16.55 5.80
C ASP A 50 7.60 -17.70 6.34
N LYS A 51 6.33 -17.82 5.92
CA LYS A 51 5.40 -18.87 6.38
C LYS A 51 5.22 -20.01 5.36
N TYR A 52 5.29 -19.74 4.06
CA TYR A 52 5.06 -20.74 2.99
C TYR A 52 6.18 -20.82 1.94
N PRO A 53 7.46 -20.97 2.36
CA PRO A 53 8.59 -20.93 1.43
C PRO A 53 8.56 -22.02 0.36
N ASP A 54 7.89 -23.15 0.63
CA ASP A 54 7.75 -24.27 -0.32
C ASP A 54 6.95 -23.89 -1.58
N MET A 55 6.10 -22.84 -1.51
CA MET A 55 5.33 -22.35 -2.65
C MET A 55 6.16 -21.54 -3.65
N ILE A 56 7.30 -20.98 -3.22
CA ILE A 56 8.14 -20.08 -4.03
C ILE A 56 8.57 -20.72 -5.35
N LYS A 57 8.81 -22.04 -5.36
CA LYS A 57 9.26 -22.79 -6.54
C LYS A 57 8.29 -22.71 -7.72
N ASP A 58 7.00 -22.50 -7.45
CA ASP A 58 5.93 -22.46 -8.45
C ASP A 58 5.51 -21.02 -8.79
N ILE A 59 6.06 -20.01 -8.09
CA ILE A 59 5.78 -18.59 -8.28
C ILE A 59 6.82 -17.98 -9.21
N VAL A 60 6.37 -17.32 -10.27
CA VAL A 60 7.24 -16.73 -11.30
C VAL A 60 7.71 -15.32 -10.95
N GLY A 61 7.04 -14.63 -10.03
CA GLY A 61 7.42 -13.29 -9.59
C GLY A 61 6.32 -12.54 -8.84
N VAL A 62 6.65 -11.31 -8.43
CA VAL A 62 5.73 -10.38 -7.77
C VAL A 62 5.78 -8.98 -8.39
N SER A 63 4.64 -8.31 -8.49
CA SER A 63 4.57 -6.86 -8.69
C SER A 63 4.22 -6.18 -7.37
N GLU A 64 4.98 -5.16 -6.96
CA GLU A 64 4.74 -4.42 -5.72
C GLU A 64 4.47 -2.94 -6.01
N GLU A 65 3.37 -2.45 -5.45
CA GLU A 65 2.80 -1.14 -5.77
C GLU A 65 3.17 -0.01 -4.82
N THR A 66 3.58 -0.26 -3.57
CA THR A 66 3.80 0.82 -2.61
C THR A 66 5.25 1.10 -2.29
N THR A 67 5.52 2.33 -1.85
CA THR A 67 6.82 2.72 -1.31
C THR A 67 7.28 1.79 -0.17
N THR A 68 6.36 1.42 0.73
CA THR A 68 6.66 0.54 1.87
C THR A 68 7.05 -0.86 1.43
N GLY A 69 6.25 -1.48 0.56
CA GLY A 69 6.55 -2.81 0.06
C GLY A 69 7.82 -2.84 -0.79
N VAL A 70 8.05 -1.83 -1.63
CA VAL A 70 9.31 -1.70 -2.41
C VAL A 70 10.53 -1.60 -1.48
N HIS A 71 10.45 -0.81 -0.41
CA HIS A 71 11.53 -0.73 0.59
C HIS A 71 11.76 -2.09 1.26
N ASN A 72 10.71 -2.84 1.57
CA ASN A 72 10.82 -4.19 2.12
C ASN A 72 11.49 -5.16 1.13
N LEU A 73 11.11 -5.14 -0.15
CA LEU A 73 11.76 -5.92 -1.20
C LEU A 73 13.26 -5.62 -1.30
N TYR A 74 13.65 -4.33 -1.28
CA TYR A 74 15.06 -3.95 -1.29
C TYR A 74 15.81 -4.43 -0.04
N LYS A 75 15.18 -4.42 1.14
CA LYS A 75 15.78 -4.99 2.36
C LYS A 75 16.04 -6.48 2.18
N ARG A 76 15.04 -7.25 1.74
CA ARG A 76 15.16 -8.69 1.44
C ARG A 76 16.23 -8.98 0.39
N PHE A 77 16.31 -8.16 -0.66
CA PHE A 77 17.32 -8.27 -1.70
C PHE A 77 18.73 -8.08 -1.14
N LYS A 78 18.95 -7.02 -0.35
CA LYS A 78 20.25 -6.71 0.27
C LYS A 78 20.75 -7.82 1.20
N VAL A 79 19.85 -8.49 1.91
CA VAL A 79 20.21 -9.59 2.84
C VAL A 79 20.12 -10.99 2.18
N GLY A 80 19.83 -11.08 0.88
CA GLY A 80 19.78 -12.34 0.12
C GLY A 80 18.58 -13.24 0.42
N THR A 81 17.54 -12.73 1.07
CA THR A 81 16.32 -13.48 1.41
C THR A 81 15.22 -13.36 0.37
N LEU A 82 15.33 -12.44 -0.59
CA LEU A 82 14.39 -12.33 -1.71
C LEU A 82 14.63 -13.48 -2.71
N LYS A 83 13.62 -14.33 -2.91
CA LYS A 83 13.74 -15.52 -3.77
C LYS A 83 12.96 -15.44 -5.08
N LEU A 84 12.23 -14.35 -5.29
CA LEU A 84 11.41 -14.12 -6.48
C LEU A 84 11.92 -12.88 -7.25
N PRO A 85 11.84 -12.87 -8.59
CA PRO A 85 11.99 -11.63 -9.34
C PRO A 85 10.81 -10.70 -9.01
N CYS A 86 11.09 -9.40 -8.91
CA CYS A 86 10.12 -8.40 -8.49
C CYS A 86 10.09 -7.24 -9.47
N ILE A 87 8.88 -6.75 -9.79
CA ILE A 87 8.67 -5.50 -10.52
C ILE A 87 8.18 -4.45 -9.53
N ASN A 88 8.96 -3.40 -9.37
CA ASN A 88 8.56 -2.18 -8.66
C ASN A 88 7.66 -1.35 -9.58
N VAL A 89 6.34 -1.39 -9.35
CA VAL A 89 5.40 -0.57 -10.10
C VAL A 89 5.22 0.82 -9.46
N ASN A 90 5.50 0.96 -8.16
CA ASN A 90 5.43 2.23 -7.44
C ASN A 90 6.18 3.37 -8.14
N ASP A 91 7.41 3.09 -8.58
CA ASP A 91 8.31 4.10 -9.15
C ASP A 91 8.05 4.37 -10.64
N SER A 92 7.02 3.75 -11.23
CA SER A 92 6.50 4.19 -12.52
C SER A 92 5.97 5.62 -12.40
N VAL A 93 6.28 6.48 -13.37
CA VAL A 93 5.86 7.90 -13.34
C VAL A 93 4.35 8.03 -13.23
N THR A 94 3.62 7.22 -13.99
CA THR A 94 2.15 7.20 -13.99
C THR A 94 1.57 6.70 -12.68
N LYS A 95 2.31 5.92 -11.89
CA LYS A 95 1.90 5.47 -10.57
C LYS A 95 2.24 6.54 -9.55
N SER A 96 3.53 6.75 -9.28
CA SER A 96 4.03 7.69 -8.27
C SER A 96 3.41 9.08 -8.35
N LYS A 97 3.26 9.66 -9.56
CA LYS A 97 2.73 11.02 -9.70
C LYS A 97 1.22 11.13 -9.69
N PHE A 98 0.50 10.07 -10.03
CA PHE A 98 -0.96 10.12 -9.99
C PHE A 98 -1.50 9.63 -8.67
N ASP A 99 -1.14 8.43 -8.27
CA ASP A 99 -1.65 7.80 -7.07
C ASP A 99 -1.20 8.56 -5.81
N ASN A 100 0.11 8.63 -5.58
CA ASN A 100 0.63 9.21 -4.34
C ASN A 100 0.37 10.73 -4.24
N LEU A 101 0.57 11.47 -5.35
CA LEU A 101 0.45 12.94 -5.32
C LEU A 101 -0.99 13.41 -5.57
N TYR A 102 -1.59 13.06 -6.72
CA TYR A 102 -2.92 13.56 -7.06
C TYR A 102 -4.01 12.82 -6.28
N GLY A 103 -3.88 11.51 -6.07
CA GLY A 103 -4.83 10.72 -5.30
C GLY A 103 -5.00 11.26 -3.88
N CYS A 104 -3.89 11.43 -3.14
CA CYS A 104 -3.94 12.00 -1.79
C CYS A 104 -4.43 13.46 -1.76
N ARG A 105 -4.17 14.26 -2.80
CA ARG A 105 -4.68 15.63 -2.89
C ARG A 105 -6.21 15.65 -2.93
N GLU A 106 -6.84 14.71 -3.64
CA GLU A 106 -8.29 14.66 -3.75
C GLU A 106 -8.94 13.95 -2.55
N SER A 107 -8.32 12.88 -2.02
CA SER A 107 -8.95 12.01 -1.02
C SER A 107 -8.72 12.43 0.44
N LEU A 108 -7.64 13.14 0.77
CA LEU A 108 -7.32 13.50 2.15
C LEU A 108 -8.44 14.33 2.81
N LEU A 109 -8.84 15.42 2.15
CA LEU A 109 -9.87 16.31 2.69
C LEU A 109 -11.25 15.65 2.69
N ASP A 110 -11.51 14.77 1.73
CA ASP A 110 -12.73 13.98 1.68
C ASP A 110 -12.86 13.10 2.93
N GLY A 111 -11.79 12.37 3.29
CA GLY A 111 -11.74 11.57 4.51
C GLY A 111 -11.97 12.39 5.79
N ILE A 112 -11.26 13.51 5.94
CA ILE A 112 -11.41 14.39 7.12
C ILE A 112 -12.83 14.94 7.21
N LYS A 113 -13.40 15.41 6.10
CA LYS A 113 -14.75 15.99 6.07
C LYS A 113 -15.82 14.95 6.37
N ARG A 114 -15.80 13.79 5.71
CA ARG A 114 -16.77 12.71 5.98
C ARG A 114 -16.74 12.22 7.42
N ALA A 115 -15.58 12.25 8.06
CA ALA A 115 -15.43 11.77 9.42
C ALA A 115 -15.82 12.80 10.49
N THR A 116 -15.68 14.10 10.21
CA THR A 116 -15.71 15.13 11.28
C THR A 116 -16.53 16.38 10.95
N ASP A 117 -16.90 16.58 9.68
CA ASP A 117 -17.52 17.81 9.16
C ASP A 117 -16.77 19.11 9.51
N VAL A 118 -15.49 19.00 9.91
CA VAL A 118 -14.75 20.13 10.48
C VAL A 118 -14.42 21.19 9.42
N MET A 119 -14.47 22.47 9.83
CA MET A 119 -13.98 23.57 9.02
C MET A 119 -12.45 23.49 8.87
N ILE A 120 -11.95 23.57 7.64
CA ILE A 120 -10.49 23.55 7.36
C ILE A 120 -9.90 24.96 7.33
N ALA A 121 -10.62 25.94 6.78
CA ALA A 121 -10.12 27.29 6.65
C ALA A 121 -9.79 27.91 8.02
N GLY A 122 -8.65 28.61 8.10
CA GLY A 122 -8.18 29.23 9.34
C GLY A 122 -7.54 28.27 10.35
N LYS A 123 -7.59 26.96 10.12
CA LYS A 123 -6.87 25.98 10.97
C LYS A 123 -5.39 25.94 10.65
N VAL A 124 -4.61 25.50 11.64
CA VAL A 124 -3.21 25.12 11.45
C VAL A 124 -3.18 23.62 11.20
N ALA A 125 -2.57 23.20 10.09
CA ALA A 125 -2.43 21.80 9.74
C ALA A 125 -0.95 21.46 9.59
N VAL A 126 -0.50 20.42 10.32
CA VAL A 126 0.88 19.92 10.22
C VAL A 126 0.88 18.69 9.30
N VAL A 127 1.71 18.69 8.28
CA VAL A 127 1.95 17.56 7.38
C VAL A 127 3.35 17.04 7.62
N ALA A 128 3.46 15.81 8.12
CA ALA A 128 4.75 15.16 8.35
C ALA A 128 5.20 14.42 7.08
N GLY A 129 6.32 14.86 6.51
CA GLY A 129 6.86 14.38 5.24
C GLY A 129 6.41 15.22 4.05
N TYR A 130 7.32 15.42 3.09
CA TYR A 130 7.11 16.20 1.87
C TYR A 130 7.54 15.45 0.60
N GLY A 131 7.47 14.12 0.63
CA GLY A 131 7.40 13.27 -0.55
C GLY A 131 6.12 13.49 -1.38
N ASP A 132 5.82 12.61 -2.33
CA ASP A 132 4.67 12.80 -3.23
C ASP A 132 3.32 12.87 -2.48
N VAL A 133 3.09 11.99 -1.50
CA VAL A 133 1.89 12.03 -0.60
C VAL A 133 1.81 13.33 0.19
N GLY A 134 2.92 13.74 0.80
CA GLY A 134 3.00 14.96 1.61
C GLY A 134 2.73 16.23 0.79
N LYS A 135 3.28 16.29 -0.43
CA LYS A 135 3.02 17.38 -1.39
C LYS A 135 1.54 17.48 -1.76
N GLY A 136 0.90 16.35 -2.05
CA GLY A 136 -0.54 16.31 -2.39
C GLY A 136 -1.41 16.77 -1.22
N SER A 137 -1.10 16.23 -0.04
CA SER A 137 -1.77 16.54 1.23
C SER A 137 -1.67 18.03 1.60
N ALA A 138 -0.45 18.58 1.54
CA ALA A 138 -0.20 19.98 1.83
C ALA A 138 -0.89 20.92 0.82
N ALA A 139 -0.88 20.56 -0.46
CA ALA A 139 -1.56 21.33 -1.50
C ALA A 139 -3.08 21.39 -1.25
N ALA A 140 -3.70 20.25 -0.91
CA ALA A 140 -5.13 20.18 -0.61
C ALA A 140 -5.51 21.05 0.60
N LEU A 141 -4.80 20.89 1.72
CA LEU A 141 -5.03 21.64 2.95
C LEU A 141 -4.87 23.16 2.73
N LYS A 142 -3.84 23.56 1.99
CA LYS A 142 -3.59 24.96 1.64
C LYS A 142 -4.72 25.53 0.79
N ALA A 143 -5.17 24.79 -0.23
CA ALA A 143 -6.28 25.20 -1.09
C ALA A 143 -7.60 25.37 -0.32
N ALA A 144 -7.81 24.56 0.73
CA ALA A 144 -8.95 24.68 1.64
C ALA A 144 -8.81 25.77 2.72
N GLY A 145 -7.75 26.59 2.66
CA GLY A 145 -7.56 27.76 3.53
C GLY A 145 -6.87 27.47 4.86
N ALA A 146 -6.25 26.30 5.04
CA ALA A 146 -5.45 26.01 6.22
C ALA A 146 -4.06 26.69 6.15
N ARG A 147 -3.52 27.07 7.31
CA ARG A 147 -2.10 27.38 7.49
C ARG A 147 -1.32 26.08 7.61
N VAL A 148 -0.66 25.67 6.54
CA VAL A 148 0.09 24.41 6.47
C VAL A 148 1.51 24.59 7.00
N ILE A 149 1.93 23.69 7.88
CA ILE A 149 3.31 23.52 8.36
C ILE A 149 3.78 22.15 7.90
N VAL A 150 5.00 22.07 7.38
CA VAL A 150 5.61 20.81 6.95
C VAL A 150 6.77 20.48 7.87
N SER A 151 6.90 19.22 8.28
CA SER A 151 8.13 18.71 8.90
C SER A 151 8.79 17.72 7.95
N GLU A 152 10.09 17.88 7.73
CA GLU A 152 10.89 16.97 6.90
C GLU A 152 12.24 16.69 7.56
N ILE A 153 12.77 15.51 7.27
CA ILE A 153 14.13 15.09 7.58
C ILE A 153 15.06 15.25 6.36
N ASP A 154 14.50 15.23 5.14
CA ASP A 154 15.23 15.43 3.89
C ASP A 154 15.35 16.93 3.58
N PRO A 155 16.58 17.51 3.52
CA PRO A 155 16.79 18.95 3.42
C PRO A 155 16.36 19.60 2.09
#